data_AF-A0A951AK31-F1
#
_entry.id   AF-A0A951AK31-F1
#
_cell.length_a   1.000
_cell.length_b   1.000
_cell.length_c   1.000
_cell.angle_alpha   90.00
_cell.angle_beta   90.00
_cell.angle_gamma   90.00
#
_symmetry.space_group_name_H-M   'P 1'
#
loop_
_entity.id
_entity.type
_entity.pdbx_description
1 polymer ?
#
loop_
_entity_poly.entity_id
_entity_poly.type
_entity_poly.pdbx_seq_one_letter_code
_entity_poly.pdbx_strand_id
1 'polypeptide(L)'
;VKDGKIHTDSKTKIISVLIYLNSNWESAGGRLRLLRSGADLDDMILEVPPVEGTLLAFKRSENSWHGHRAFVCERRVVQFNWVTDEEVLRREQGRHRFSATIKKILMPFAARR
;
A
#
# COMPACT_ATOMS: atom_id res chain seq x y z
N VAL A 1 3.08 -12.00 -6.02
CA VAL A 1 4.04 -11.08 -6.66
C VAL A 1 3.28 -10.12 -7.57
N LYS A 2 2.69 -9.07 -7.00
CA LYS A 2 1.97 -8.00 -7.72
C LYS A 2 2.13 -6.65 -6.99
N ASP A 3 3.25 -6.44 -6.32
CA ASP A 3 3.49 -5.17 -5.62
C ASP A 3 3.92 -4.11 -6.65
N GLY A 4 3.31 -2.92 -6.62
CA GLY A 4 3.71 -1.77 -7.43
C GLY A 4 2.86 -1.44 -8.68
N LYS A 5 1.83 -2.22 -9.03
CA LYS A 5 0.96 -1.87 -10.17
C LYS A 5 0.16 -0.59 -9.91
N ILE A 6 -0.12 0.16 -10.96
CA ILE A 6 -1.05 1.30 -10.91
C ILE A 6 -2.45 0.78 -10.57
N HIS A 7 -3.10 1.40 -9.59
CA HIS A 7 -4.46 1.06 -9.19
C HIS A 7 -5.13 2.23 -8.48
N THR A 8 -6.45 2.13 -8.31
CA THR A 8 -7.18 2.83 -7.26
C THR A 8 -7.41 1.89 -6.09
N ASP A 9 -7.59 2.46 -4.91
CA ASP A 9 -8.05 1.72 -3.76
C ASP A 9 -9.44 1.10 -3.97
N SER A 10 -9.74 0.04 -3.20
CA SER A 10 -11.06 -0.61 -3.18
C SER A 10 -12.20 0.41 -3.04
N LYS A 11 -13.32 0.16 -3.73
CA LYS A 11 -14.54 0.99 -3.65
C LYS A 11 -15.08 1.14 -2.23
N THR A 12 -14.73 0.22 -1.33
CA THR A 12 -15.15 0.25 0.07
C THR A 12 -14.30 1.13 0.97
N LYS A 13 -13.17 1.68 0.47
CA LYS A 13 -12.38 2.67 1.21
C LYS A 13 -12.90 4.08 0.93
N ILE A 14 -12.89 4.91 1.97
CA ILE A 14 -13.19 6.34 1.92
C ILE A 14 -11.87 7.13 1.95
N ILE A 15 -10.97 6.80 2.86
CA ILE A 15 -9.67 7.46 3.04
C ILE A 15 -8.59 6.40 3.27
N SER A 16 -7.43 6.60 2.63
CA SER A 16 -6.21 5.87 2.91
C SER A 16 -5.19 6.80 3.55
N VAL A 17 -4.58 6.37 4.66
CA VAL A 17 -3.50 7.08 5.35
C VAL A 17 -2.31 6.13 5.49
N LEU A 18 -1.13 6.62 5.13
CA LEU A 18 0.14 5.91 5.22
C LEU A 18 1.09 6.74 6.09
N ILE A 19 1.65 6.09 7.12
CA ILE A 19 2.71 6.65 7.95
C ILE A 19 3.95 5.80 7.73
N TYR A 20 4.99 6.40 7.16
CA TYR A 20 6.23 5.70 6.87
C TYR A 20 7.21 5.78 8.03
N LEU A 21 8.04 4.74 8.19
CA LEU A 21 8.91 4.54 9.35
C LEU A 21 10.35 4.11 8.96
N ASN A 22 10.76 4.36 7.72
CA ASN A 22 12.10 3.99 7.25
C ASN A 22 13.04 5.20 7.46
N SER A 23 14.11 5.05 8.23
CA SER A 23 15.03 6.16 8.56
C SER A 23 15.69 6.81 7.34
N ASN A 24 15.88 6.02 6.28
CA ASN A 24 16.52 6.41 5.03
C ASN A 24 15.76 5.76 3.86
N TRP A 25 15.73 6.45 2.71
CA TRP A 25 15.33 5.84 1.45
C TRP A 25 16.07 6.40 0.22
N GLU A 26 17.25 5.85 -0.07
CA GLU A 26 18.10 6.32 -1.18
C GLU A 26 17.61 5.91 -2.58
N SER A 27 16.91 4.79 -2.70
CA SER A 27 16.44 4.28 -4.00
C SER A 27 15.29 5.11 -4.58
N ALA A 28 15.30 5.32 -5.90
CA ALA A 28 14.13 5.83 -6.64
C ALA A 28 13.00 4.79 -6.74
N GLY A 29 13.30 3.51 -6.55
CA GLY A 29 12.30 2.43 -6.53
C GLY A 29 11.49 2.40 -5.23
N GLY A 30 10.26 1.86 -5.28
CA GLY A 30 9.41 1.64 -4.10
C GLY A 30 8.78 2.89 -3.48
N ARG A 31 9.12 4.07 -4.00
CA ARG A 31 8.48 5.36 -3.68
C ARG A 31 7.07 5.40 -4.26
N LEU A 32 6.10 5.81 -3.46
CA LEU A 32 4.71 5.85 -3.87
C LEU A 32 4.51 7.04 -4.81
N ARG A 33 3.79 6.83 -5.91
CA ARG A 33 3.44 7.88 -6.87
C ARG A 33 1.94 8.07 -6.89
N LEU A 34 1.52 9.32 -6.83
CA LEU A 34 0.17 9.75 -7.16
C LEU A 34 0.16 10.17 -8.63
N LEU A 35 -0.80 9.66 -9.40
CA LEU A 35 -0.76 9.73 -10.87
C LEU A 35 -1.97 10.48 -11.42
N ARG A 36 -1.81 11.12 -12.58
CA ARG A 36 -2.92 11.76 -13.28
C ARG A 36 -3.81 10.72 -13.98
N SER A 37 -3.23 9.58 -14.37
CA SER A 37 -3.90 8.52 -15.10
C SER A 37 -3.54 7.11 -14.59
N GLY A 38 -4.37 6.13 -14.96
CA GLY A 38 -4.16 4.72 -14.63
C GLY A 38 -3.19 3.97 -15.57
N ALA A 39 -2.59 4.67 -16.54
CA ALA A 39 -1.91 4.06 -17.67
C ALA A 39 -0.37 4.11 -17.57
N ASP A 40 0.18 5.14 -16.93
CA ASP A 40 1.62 5.39 -16.88
C ASP A 40 2.09 5.77 -15.47
N LEU A 41 3.16 5.12 -15.00
CA LEU A 41 3.80 5.42 -13.71
C LEU A 41 4.61 6.72 -13.74
N ASP A 42 4.98 7.21 -14.92
CA ASP A 42 5.76 8.45 -15.08
C ASP A 42 4.85 9.68 -15.28
N ASP A 43 3.55 9.50 -15.53
CA ASP A 43 2.52 10.54 -15.53
C ASP A 43 2.10 10.93 -14.10
N MET A 44 3.08 11.37 -13.31
CA MET A 44 2.94 11.63 -11.88
C MET A 44 2.49 13.06 -11.56
N ILE A 45 1.67 13.18 -10.53
CA ILE A 45 1.36 14.42 -9.82
C ILE A 45 2.44 14.67 -8.76
N LEU A 46 2.76 13.64 -7.98
CA LEU A 46 3.70 13.68 -6.86
C LEU A 46 4.31 12.29 -6.63
N GLU A 47 5.59 12.26 -6.29
CA GLU A 47 6.27 11.07 -5.75
C GLU A 47 6.59 11.29 -4.27
N VAL A 48 6.26 10.30 -3.44
CA VAL A 48 6.39 10.32 -1.98
C VAL A 48 7.36 9.23 -1.55
N PRO A 49 8.54 9.59 -1.01
CA PRO A 49 9.48 8.62 -0.50
C PRO A 49 8.96 8.05 0.84
N PRO A 50 9.17 6.75 1.12
CA PRO A 50 8.65 6.13 2.34
C PRO A 50 9.58 6.40 3.54
N VAL A 51 9.96 7.65 3.79
CA VAL A 51 10.90 8.03 4.86
C VAL A 51 10.15 8.36 6.15
N GLU A 52 10.74 8.08 7.30
CA GLU A 52 10.17 8.41 8.61
C GLU A 52 9.78 9.90 8.72
N GLY A 53 8.70 10.17 9.46
CA GLY A 53 8.09 11.50 9.50
C GLY A 53 7.17 11.82 8.32
N THR A 54 7.14 10.98 7.29
CA THR A 54 6.21 11.16 6.15
C THR A 54 4.84 10.57 6.46
N LEU A 55 3.82 11.43 6.43
CA LEU A 55 2.41 11.04 6.42
C LEU A 55 1.80 11.40 5.07
N LEU A 56 1.16 10.43 4.41
CA LEU A 56 0.35 10.66 3.22
C LEU A 56 -1.09 10.25 3.49
N ALA A 57 -2.03 11.15 3.24
CA ALA A 57 -3.46 10.86 3.28
C ALA A 57 -4.12 11.28 1.98
N PHE A 58 -4.99 10.44 1.44
CA PHE A 58 -5.80 10.78 0.28
C PHE A 58 -7.19 10.15 0.35
N LYS A 59 -8.17 10.87 -0.22
CA LYS A 59 -9.52 10.36 -0.41
C LYS A 59 -9.53 9.35 -1.56
N ARG A 60 -10.19 8.22 -1.36
CA ARG A 60 -10.43 7.25 -2.43
C ARG A 60 -11.40 7.84 -3.46
N SER A 61 -11.08 7.73 -4.74
CA SER A 61 -11.94 8.12 -5.86
C SER A 61 -11.69 7.21 -7.08
N GLU A 62 -12.47 7.40 -8.16
CA GLU A 62 -12.24 6.69 -9.43
C GLU A 62 -10.97 7.17 -10.16
N ASN A 63 -10.40 8.30 -9.75
CA ASN A 63 -9.16 8.87 -10.29
C ASN A 63 -8.04 9.00 -9.26
N SER A 64 -8.16 8.39 -8.07
CA SER A 64 -7.10 8.36 -7.05
C SER A 64 -6.04 7.31 -7.41
N TRP A 65 -5.46 7.44 -8.60
CA TRP A 65 -4.48 6.51 -9.14
C TRP A 65 -3.17 6.62 -8.39
N HIS A 66 -2.66 5.46 -7.97
CA HIS A 66 -1.37 5.37 -7.32
C HIS A 66 -0.67 4.04 -7.61
N GLY A 67 0.65 4.06 -7.49
CA GLY A 67 1.51 2.90 -7.75
C GLY A 67 2.95 3.19 -7.34
N HIS A 68 3.85 2.25 -7.58
CA HIS A 68 5.28 2.49 -7.37
C HIS A 68 6.11 1.61 -8.28
N ARG A 69 7.31 2.08 -8.64
CA ARG A 69 8.28 1.21 -9.32
C ARG A 69 8.64 0.04 -8.41
N ALA A 70 8.90 -1.12 -9.01
CA ALA A 70 9.33 -2.30 -8.27
C ALA A 70 10.63 -2.01 -7.51
N PHE A 71 10.71 -2.45 -6.27
CA PHE A 71 11.90 -2.34 -5.46
C PHE A 71 11.89 -3.42 -4.39
N VAL A 72 13.03 -4.07 -4.20
CA VAL A 72 13.18 -5.17 -3.24
C VAL A 72 13.94 -4.63 -2.04
N CYS A 73 13.21 -4.38 -0.96
CA CYS A 73 13.76 -3.98 0.33
C CYS A 73 12.70 -4.23 1.42
N GLU A 74 13.08 -4.01 2.67
CA GLU A 74 12.10 -3.89 3.75
C GLU A 74 11.47 -2.49 3.70
N ARG A 75 10.12 -2.43 3.65
CA ARG A 75 9.36 -1.16 3.72
C ARG A 75 8.47 -1.19 4.96
N ARG A 76 8.76 -0.33 5.93
CA ARG A 76 7.97 -0.16 7.15
C ARG A 76 6.92 0.93 6.95
N VAL A 77 5.66 0.58 7.14
CA VAL A 77 4.51 1.49 7.00
C VAL A 77 3.39 1.08 7.95
N VAL A 78 2.77 2.06 8.59
CA VAL A 78 1.47 1.89 9.25
C VAL A 78 0.41 2.43 8.31
N GLN A 79 -0.56 1.59 7.97
CA GLN A 79 -1.65 1.95 7.07
C GLN A 79 -2.97 1.98 7.81
N PHE A 80 -3.67 3.11 7.74
CA PHE A 80 -5.04 3.25 8.18
C PHE A 80 -5.95 3.37 6.97
N ASN A 81 -7.04 2.63 6.96
CA ASN A 81 -8.08 2.74 5.93
C ASN A 81 -9.40 3.05 6.64
N TRP A 82 -10.00 4.20 6.33
CA TRP A 82 -11.40 4.45 6.68
C TRP A 82 -12.25 3.76 5.63
N VAL A 83 -13.14 2.85 6.04
CA VAL A 83 -14.03 2.08 5.15
C VAL A 83 -15.51 2.42 5.37
N THR A 84 -16.36 2.07 4.41
CA THR A 84 -17.81 2.41 4.43
C THR A 84 -18.57 1.72 5.56
N ASP A 85 -18.38 0.42 5.75
CA ASP A 85 -19.23 -0.40 6.63
C ASP A 85 -18.42 -1.38 7.49
N GLU A 86 -18.96 -1.72 8.67
CA GLU A 86 -18.33 -2.67 9.59
C GLU A 86 -18.23 -4.08 9.00
N GLU A 87 -19.16 -4.47 8.13
CA GLU A 87 -19.10 -5.75 7.43
C GLU A 87 -17.87 -5.85 6.50
N VAL A 88 -17.50 -4.74 5.85
CA VAL A 88 -16.27 -4.67 5.04
C VAL A 88 -15.06 -4.87 5.93
N LEU A 89 -15.02 -4.22 7.09
CA LEU A 89 -13.93 -4.38 8.06
C LEU A 89 -13.79 -5.84 8.49
N ARG A 90 -14.90 -6.50 8.85
CA ARG A 90 -14.91 -7.92 9.25
C ARG A 90 -14.43 -8.85 8.14
N ARG A 91 -14.87 -8.62 6.89
CA ARG A 91 -14.44 -9.40 5.71
C ARG A 91 -12.94 -9.24 5.46
N GLU A 92 -12.42 -8.01 5.49
CA GLU A 92 -10.98 -7.75 5.32
C GLU A 92 -10.16 -8.39 6.44
N GLN A 93 -10.56 -8.23 7.71
CA GLN A 93 -9.92 -8.89 8.84
C GLN A 93 -9.93 -10.41 8.71
N GLY A 94 -11.07 -11.00 8.28
CA GLY A 94 -11.20 -12.43 8.01
C GLY A 94 -10.24 -12.91 6.91
N ARG A 95 -10.18 -12.21 5.77
CA ARG A 95 -9.27 -12.51 4.66
C ARG A 95 -7.81 -12.44 5.09
N HIS A 96 -7.44 -11.43 5.88
CA HIS A 96 -6.11 -11.28 6.44
C HIS A 96 -5.74 -12.44 7.38
N ARG A 97 -6.63 -12.80 8.31
CA ARG A 97 -6.43 -13.94 9.22
C ARG A 97 -6.26 -15.24 8.45
N PHE A 98 -7.12 -15.52 7.49
CA PHE A 98 -7.03 -16.72 6.65
C PHE A 98 -5.72 -16.78 5.86
N SER A 99 -5.34 -15.67 5.22
CA SER A 99 -4.08 -15.58 4.48
C SER A 99 -2.86 -15.77 5.39
N ALA A 100 -2.89 -15.23 6.60
CA ALA A 100 -1.81 -15.43 7.58
C ALA A 100 -1.72 -16.89 8.03
N THR A 101 -2.86 -17.56 8.26
CA THR A 101 -2.90 -18.98 8.61
C THR A 101 -2.35 -19.86 7.48
N ILE A 102 -2.76 -19.61 6.23
CA ILE A 102 -2.22 -20.30 5.04
C ILE A 102 -0.71 -20.11 4.94
N LYS A 103 -0.21 -18.88 5.09
CA LYS A 103 1.24 -18.61 5.06
C LYS A 103 2.00 -19.37 6.14
N LYS A 104 1.45 -19.49 7.35
CA LYS A 104 2.07 -20.27 8.43
C LYS A 104 2.17 -21.77 8.10
N ILE A 105 1.15 -22.33 7.46
CA ILE A 105 1.09 -23.76 7.12
C ILE A 105 1.98 -24.08 5.90
N LEU A 106 1.92 -23.26 4.85
CA LEU A 106 2.58 -23.53 3.57
C LEU A 106 3.98 -22.91 3.44
N MET A 107 4.34 -21.93 4.27
CA MET A 107 5.65 -21.25 4.24
C MET A 107 6.25 -21.09 5.65
N PRO A 108 6.51 -22.19 6.38
CA PRO A 108 6.94 -22.13 7.78
C PRO A 108 8.27 -21.38 8.01
N PHE A 109 9.11 -21.22 6.97
CA PHE A 109 10.41 -20.54 7.05
C PHE A 109 10.43 -19.09 6.52
N ALA A 110 9.33 -18.59 5.94
CA ALA A 110 9.30 -17.24 5.35
C ALA A 110 9.12 -16.10 6.37
N ALA A 111 8.81 -16.41 7.63
CA ALA A 111 8.51 -15.44 8.68
C ALA A 111 9.68 -15.17 9.66
N ARG A 112 10.87 -15.73 9.40
CA ARG A 112 12.09 -15.49 10.20
C ARG A 112 13.17 -14.83 9.33
N ARG A 113 13.10 -13.52 9.15
CA ARG A 113 14.25 -12.63 8.96
C ARG A 113 13.87 -11.26 9.48
#